data_AF-A0A078FV39-F1
#
_entry.id   AF-A0A078FV39-F1
#
_cell.length_a   1.000
_cell.length_b   1.000
_cell.length_c   1.000
_cell.angle_alpha   90.00
_cell.angle_beta   90.00
_cell.angle_gamma   90.00
#
_symmetry.space_group_name_H-M   'P 1'
#
loop_
_entity.id
_entity.type
_entity.pdbx_description
1 polymer ?
#
loop_
_entity_poly.entity_id
_entity_poly.type
_entity_poly.pdbx_seq_one_letter_code
_entity_poly.pdbx_strand_id
1 'polypeptide(L)'
;MDNGSSDNTEESTPSEYTDEPISVGIFNCPRNVLRRYIVFPMNSGLVCPHRNIVGSSFYWQPQKFEVLKLLECNLFGKLPSSLGNLSYLTHLDLDGNDFTGELPDSMGNLNQLTKLILASSKLSGNFPHVLLNLSDLTTTNLHFNQLEGTLPANMSSLSKLEYFNIGSNSFSGFVSSSLFMIPSLIHLSLERNGFNGPLEIGNISSPSELQTLSLGGNNLKGPIPRFISKLAGLSCLDLSFWNTISGMVDFRIFLHLKSLTFPDLSHLNTRSMVDMSLLSHLMSLSLVHLSASDNQFSGEIPKIICELDSLDESVSVGLVSLDVSHNQLSGELPKSLINFTYLQFLNVEDNMFNDTFPFWLRVLPGLQFLVLF
;
A
#
# COMPACT_ATOMS: atom_id res chain seq x y z
N MET A 1 80.91 -17.17 -2.89
CA MET A 1 81.36 -16.05 -3.73
C MET A 1 80.48 -16.12 -4.95
N ASP A 2 79.28 -15.55 -4.84
CA ASP A 2 78.95 -14.17 -5.24
C ASP A 2 78.63 -14.14 -6.73
N ASN A 3 77.65 -13.43 -7.26
CA ASN A 3 76.46 -12.71 -6.82
C ASN A 3 75.99 -12.05 -8.14
N GLY A 4 74.69 -11.88 -8.41
CA GLY A 4 74.30 -10.96 -9.49
C GLY A 4 73.02 -11.28 -10.24
N SER A 5 71.91 -10.92 -9.61
CA SER A 5 70.61 -10.59 -10.19
C SER A 5 70.66 -9.56 -11.33
N SER A 6 69.74 -9.65 -12.29
CA SER A 6 68.90 -8.51 -12.72
C SER A 6 67.69 -8.96 -13.55
N ASP A 7 66.61 -8.25 -13.33
CA ASP A 7 65.18 -8.50 -13.56
C ASP A 7 64.66 -8.07 -14.95
N ASN A 8 63.37 -8.41 -15.21
CA ASN A 8 62.41 -7.88 -16.21
C ASN A 8 62.53 -8.39 -17.66
N THR A 9 61.48 -8.73 -18.43
CA THR A 9 60.00 -8.51 -18.37
C THR A 9 59.32 -9.34 -19.49
N GLU A 10 57.96 -9.39 -19.49
CA GLU A 10 57.03 -9.83 -20.55
C GLU A 10 56.81 -11.35 -20.77
N GLU A 11 55.61 -11.91 -20.99
CA GLU A 11 54.20 -11.50 -20.87
C GLU A 11 53.34 -12.75 -21.21
N SER A 12 52.03 -12.71 -20.91
CA SER A 12 50.93 -13.56 -21.45
C SER A 12 50.78 -14.99 -20.88
N THR A 13 49.66 -15.49 -20.32
CA THR A 13 48.25 -15.05 -20.14
C THR A 13 47.63 -15.86 -18.97
N PRO A 14 46.66 -15.33 -18.20
CA PRO A 14 45.79 -16.14 -17.36
C PRO A 14 44.51 -16.53 -18.12
N SER A 15 44.31 -17.83 -18.33
CA SER A 15 43.08 -18.38 -18.92
C SER A 15 41.92 -18.33 -17.91
N GLU A 16 40.89 -17.60 -18.32
CA GLU A 16 39.46 -17.85 -18.04
C GLU A 16 39.00 -17.80 -16.58
N TYR A 17 38.63 -16.57 -16.16
CA TYR A 17 37.46 -16.38 -15.31
C TYR A 17 36.27 -17.08 -15.97
N THR A 18 35.84 -18.19 -15.39
CA THR A 18 34.55 -18.79 -15.71
C THR A 18 33.52 -18.10 -14.84
N ASP A 19 32.56 -17.44 -15.49
CA ASP A 19 31.36 -16.89 -14.87
C ASP A 19 30.66 -17.99 -14.04
N GLU A 20 30.75 -17.89 -12.72
CA GLU A 20 29.93 -18.73 -11.83
C GLU A 20 28.45 -18.33 -11.97
N PRO A 21 27.53 -19.30 -12.10
CA PRO A 21 26.15 -19.00 -12.40
C PRO A 21 25.47 -18.33 -11.21
N ILE A 22 24.85 -17.17 -11.46
CA ILE A 22 23.90 -16.49 -10.57
C ILE A 22 22.80 -17.49 -10.23
N SER A 23 22.69 -17.91 -8.96
CA SER A 23 21.60 -18.79 -8.55
C SER A 23 20.35 -17.96 -8.26
N VAL A 24 19.55 -17.71 -9.31
CA VAL A 24 18.18 -17.21 -9.15
C VAL A 24 17.32 -18.36 -8.63
N GLY A 25 17.21 -18.49 -7.30
CA GLY A 25 16.36 -19.47 -6.65
C GLY A 25 14.89 -19.02 -6.63
N ILE A 26 14.17 -19.14 -7.75
CA ILE A 26 12.70 -19.01 -7.71
C ILE A 26 12.13 -20.32 -7.18
N PHE A 27 11.91 -20.40 -5.87
CA PHE A 27 11.22 -21.52 -5.24
C PHE A 27 9.72 -21.20 -5.16
N ASN A 28 9.04 -21.24 -6.31
CA ASN A 28 7.58 -21.35 -6.28
C ASN A 28 7.25 -22.71 -5.67
N CYS A 29 6.53 -22.73 -4.55
CA CYS A 29 6.03 -23.95 -3.94
C CYS A 29 4.64 -24.23 -4.52
N PRO A 30 4.49 -25.01 -5.61
CA PRO A 30 3.17 -25.55 -5.92
C PRO A 30 2.77 -26.47 -4.78
N ARG A 31 1.46 -26.51 -4.47
CA ARG A 31 0.83 -27.34 -3.41
C ARG A 31 1.25 -28.82 -3.39
N ASN A 32 1.97 -29.30 -4.40
CA ASN A 32 2.73 -30.53 -4.36
C ASN A 32 4.06 -30.33 -5.09
N VAL A 33 5.18 -30.54 -4.36
CA VAL A 33 6.56 -30.85 -4.82
C VAL A 33 7.61 -29.96 -4.10
N LEU A 34 7.91 -30.31 -2.85
CA LEU A 34 9.27 -30.15 -2.30
C LEU A 34 10.15 -31.25 -2.92
N ARG A 35 10.57 -31.08 -4.18
CA ARG A 35 11.70 -31.84 -4.74
C ARG A 35 12.86 -30.88 -4.99
N ARG A 36 13.73 -30.87 -3.99
CA ARG A 36 15.11 -30.35 -3.93
C ARG A 36 15.27 -28.86 -3.59
N TYR A 37 16.03 -28.64 -2.51
CA TYR A 37 16.76 -27.45 -2.09
C TYR A 37 16.01 -26.28 -1.46
N ILE A 38 15.48 -26.44 -0.23
CA ILE A 38 15.81 -25.52 0.88
C ILE A 38 15.85 -26.37 2.16
N VAL A 39 17.04 -26.57 2.74
CA VAL A 39 17.21 -27.17 4.06
C VAL A 39 17.72 -26.05 4.95
N PHE A 40 16.85 -25.44 5.75
CA PHE A 40 17.30 -24.50 6.78
C PHE A 40 18.18 -25.25 7.81
N PRO A 41 19.26 -24.64 8.32
CA PRO A 41 20.16 -25.30 9.27
C PRO A 41 19.39 -25.75 10.53
N MET A 42 19.82 -26.84 11.16
CA MET A 42 19.14 -27.51 12.30
C MET A 42 18.96 -26.66 13.58
N ASN A 43 19.23 -25.35 13.55
CA ASN A 43 18.97 -24.38 14.62
C ASN A 43 18.08 -23.19 14.19
N SER A 44 17.47 -23.24 13.00
CA SER A 44 16.73 -22.12 12.39
C SER A 44 15.28 -21.96 12.87
N GLY A 45 14.72 -22.89 13.65
CA GLY A 45 13.36 -22.81 14.18
C GLY A 45 12.22 -22.84 13.15
N LEU A 46 12.55 -22.95 11.85
CA LEU A 46 11.59 -23.03 10.76
C LEU A 46 11.19 -24.48 10.52
N VAL A 47 9.89 -24.76 10.60
CA VAL A 47 9.36 -26.12 10.47
C VAL A 47 8.38 -26.17 9.29
N CYS A 48 8.59 -27.13 8.39
CA CYS A 48 7.70 -27.36 7.26
C CYS A 48 6.64 -28.42 7.63
N PRO A 49 5.34 -28.18 7.38
CA PRO A 49 4.27 -29.07 7.86
C PRO A 49 4.24 -30.46 7.20
N HIS A 50 4.95 -30.68 6.08
CA HIS A 50 4.90 -31.95 5.35
C HIS A 50 6.10 -32.90 5.56
N ARG A 51 7.12 -32.56 6.37
CA ARG A 51 8.19 -33.52 6.72
C ARG A 51 8.83 -33.26 8.08
N ASN A 52 9.00 -34.33 8.85
CA ASN A 52 10.11 -34.50 9.79
C ASN A 52 11.43 -34.39 9.01
N ILE A 53 11.98 -33.17 8.86
CA ILE A 53 13.35 -32.99 8.39
C ILE A 53 14.27 -33.29 9.58
N VAL A 54 14.56 -34.58 9.76
CA VAL A 54 15.63 -35.03 10.65
C VAL A 54 16.91 -35.11 9.84
N GLY A 55 17.92 -34.34 10.25
CA GLY A 55 19.33 -34.67 10.07
C GLY A 55 19.96 -34.28 8.73
N SER A 56 20.65 -33.15 8.72
CA SER A 56 22.08 -33.08 8.36
C SER A 56 22.58 -31.64 8.46
N SER A 57 23.67 -31.44 9.21
CA SER A 57 24.45 -30.20 9.18
C SER A 57 25.01 -30.00 7.78
N PHE A 58 24.34 -29.18 6.97
CA PHE A 58 24.92 -28.63 5.76
C PHE A 58 25.57 -27.30 6.11
N TYR A 59 26.89 -27.25 5.99
CA TYR A 59 27.63 -26.01 5.91
C TYR A 59 27.19 -25.31 4.62
N TRP A 60 26.54 -24.16 4.73
CA TRP A 60 26.27 -23.32 3.57
C TRP A 60 27.62 -22.92 2.98
N GLN A 61 27.92 -23.40 1.77
CA GLN A 61 28.80 -22.68 0.86
C GLN A 61 28.23 -21.25 0.74
N PRO A 62 29.04 -20.19 0.61
CA PRO A 62 28.55 -18.82 0.52
C PRO A 62 27.77 -18.64 -0.80
N GLN A 63 26.51 -19.06 -0.79
CA GLN A 63 25.63 -19.02 -1.95
C GLN A 63 25.14 -17.59 -2.11
N LYS A 64 25.41 -17.03 -3.29
CA LYS A 64 24.92 -15.72 -3.73
C LYS A 64 23.43 -15.84 -4.08
N PHE A 65 22.58 -15.99 -3.07
CA PHE A 65 21.14 -15.89 -3.28
C PHE A 65 20.78 -14.43 -3.48
N GLU A 66 20.38 -14.08 -4.69
CA GLU A 66 19.81 -12.75 -4.99
C GLU A 66 18.32 -12.71 -4.72
N VAL A 67 17.62 -13.83 -4.94
CA VAL A 67 16.16 -13.90 -4.81
C VAL A 67 15.79 -15.10 -3.96
N LEU A 68 14.99 -14.86 -2.91
CA LEU A 68 14.37 -15.88 -2.07
C LEU A 68 12.86 -15.63 -2.02
N LYS A 69 12.10 -16.54 -2.62
CA LYS A 69 10.62 -16.50 -2.66
C LYS A 69 10.08 -17.79 -2.07
N LEU A 70 9.25 -17.69 -1.03
CA LEU A 70 8.60 -18.82 -0.35
C LEU A 70 7.15 -18.50 0.02
N LEU A 71 6.38 -18.02 -0.95
CA LEU A 71 5.00 -17.60 -0.74
C LEU A 71 4.10 -18.80 -0.45
N GLU A 72 3.13 -18.64 0.46
CA GLU A 72 2.06 -19.63 0.73
C GLU A 72 2.59 -21.06 1.01
N CYS A 73 3.73 -21.17 1.68
CA CYS A 73 4.40 -22.43 1.94
C CYS A 73 3.97 -23.11 3.25
N ASN A 74 3.04 -22.49 4.00
CA ASN A 74 2.66 -22.87 5.37
C ASN A 74 3.88 -22.98 6.30
N LEU A 75 4.90 -22.15 6.09
CA LEU A 75 6.07 -22.08 6.97
C LEU A 75 5.67 -21.38 8.27
N PHE A 76 6.23 -21.83 9.40
CA PHE A 76 5.92 -21.25 10.70
C PHE A 76 7.15 -21.18 11.59
N GLY A 77 7.00 -20.51 12.74
CA GLY A 77 8.08 -20.25 13.68
C GLY A 77 8.65 -18.85 13.52
N LYS A 78 9.78 -18.57 14.16
CA LYS A 78 10.45 -17.26 14.07
C LYS A 78 11.36 -17.20 12.85
N LEU A 79 11.50 -16.01 12.27
CA LEU A 79 12.53 -15.78 11.26
C LEU A 79 13.93 -15.92 11.91
N PRO A 80 14.81 -16.79 11.40
CA PRO A 80 16.10 -17.03 12.02
C PRO A 80 17.07 -15.88 11.74
N SER A 81 17.93 -15.56 12.70
CA SER A 81 18.98 -14.55 12.52
C SER A 81 19.97 -14.89 11.39
N SER A 82 20.10 -16.17 11.03
CA SER A 82 20.91 -16.62 9.89
C SER A 82 20.40 -16.07 8.54
N LEU A 83 19.15 -15.59 8.47
CA LEU A 83 18.65 -14.90 7.28
C LEU A 83 19.51 -13.69 6.91
N GLY A 84 20.05 -12.98 7.91
CA GLY A 84 20.96 -11.86 7.69
C GLY A 84 22.31 -12.21 7.09
N ASN A 85 22.64 -13.51 6.95
CA ASN A 85 23.87 -13.94 6.28
C ASN A 85 23.75 -13.96 4.75
N LEU A 86 22.54 -13.77 4.21
CA LEU A 86 22.29 -13.73 2.76
C LEU A 86 22.62 -12.34 2.19
N SER A 87 23.87 -11.90 2.29
CA SER A 87 24.29 -10.53 1.97
C SER A 87 24.10 -10.10 0.50
N TYR A 88 23.88 -11.05 -0.41
CA TYR A 88 23.60 -10.81 -1.83
C TYR A 88 22.10 -10.70 -2.13
N LEU A 89 21.23 -10.86 -1.13
CA LEU A 89 19.79 -10.92 -1.32
C LEU A 89 19.25 -9.55 -1.74
N THR A 90 18.66 -9.50 -2.93
CA THR A 90 17.99 -8.33 -3.51
C THR A 90 16.48 -8.40 -3.36
N HIS A 91 15.91 -9.61 -3.24
CA HIS A 91 14.48 -9.84 -3.14
C HIS A 91 14.15 -10.95 -2.12
N LEU A 92 13.44 -10.57 -1.05
CA LEU A 92 12.91 -11.48 -0.05
C LEU A 92 11.39 -11.43 -0.06
N ASP A 93 10.76 -12.55 -0.37
CA ASP A 93 9.31 -12.70 -0.39
C ASP A 93 8.88 -13.95 0.37
N LEU A 94 8.28 -13.73 1.54
CA LEU A 94 7.80 -14.77 2.42
C LEU A 94 6.29 -14.60 2.72
N ASP A 95 5.55 -13.93 1.84
CA ASP A 95 4.11 -13.66 2.01
C ASP A 95 3.28 -14.93 2.23
N GLY A 96 2.19 -14.81 2.98
CA GLY A 96 1.21 -15.88 3.16
C GLY A 96 1.71 -17.08 3.97
N ASN A 97 2.54 -16.85 4.99
CA ASN A 97 3.05 -17.89 5.89
C ASN A 97 2.63 -17.62 7.35
N ASP A 98 2.91 -18.56 8.24
CA ASP A 98 2.62 -18.50 9.67
C ASP A 98 3.85 -18.08 10.51
N PHE A 99 4.71 -17.20 9.98
CA PHE A 99 5.85 -16.68 10.74
C PHE A 99 5.38 -15.86 11.94
N THR A 100 6.09 -16.00 13.06
CA THR A 100 5.75 -15.40 14.36
C THR A 100 6.95 -14.67 14.95
N GLY A 101 6.72 -13.83 15.96
CA GLY A 101 7.78 -13.11 16.66
C GLY A 101 8.33 -11.93 15.86
N GLU A 102 9.41 -11.35 16.36
CA GLU A 102 9.99 -10.13 15.82
C GLU A 102 10.82 -10.36 14.56
N LEU A 103 10.92 -9.33 13.74
CA LEU A 103 11.90 -9.26 12.66
C LEU A 103 13.32 -9.23 13.26
N PRO A 104 14.22 -10.16 12.88
CA PRO A 104 15.53 -10.22 13.50
C PRO A 104 16.41 -9.05 13.06
N ASP A 105 17.12 -8.41 13.99
CA ASP A 105 18.01 -7.27 13.74
C ASP A 105 19.06 -7.54 12.64
N SER A 106 19.44 -8.81 12.47
CA SER A 106 20.35 -9.26 11.43
C SER A 106 19.87 -8.96 10.01
N MET A 107 18.56 -8.69 9.80
CA MET A 107 18.05 -8.23 8.51
C MET A 107 18.67 -6.91 8.05
N GLY A 108 19.18 -6.09 8.97
CA GLY A 108 19.98 -4.92 8.64
C GLY A 108 21.26 -5.21 7.85
N ASN A 109 21.70 -6.46 7.79
CA ASN A 109 22.88 -6.87 7.01
C ASN A 109 22.58 -7.14 5.53
N LEU A 110 21.30 -7.15 5.12
CA LEU A 110 20.86 -7.41 3.76
C LEU A 110 21.02 -6.16 2.88
N ASN A 111 22.24 -5.61 2.79
CA ASN A 111 22.51 -4.30 2.21
C ASN A 111 22.17 -4.15 0.72
N GLN A 112 21.96 -5.26 0.00
CA GLN A 112 21.55 -5.26 -1.41
C GLN A 112 20.03 -5.39 -1.59
N LEU A 113 19.27 -5.48 -0.49
CA LEU A 113 17.84 -5.76 -0.52
C LEU A 113 17.08 -4.58 -1.10
N THR A 114 16.37 -4.85 -2.20
CA THR A 114 15.51 -3.88 -2.89
C THR A 114 14.05 -4.12 -2.61
N LYS A 115 13.66 -5.35 -2.27
CA LYS A 115 12.27 -5.76 -2.09
C LYS A 115 12.15 -6.67 -0.87
N LEU A 116 11.36 -6.22 0.10
CA LEU A 116 11.03 -6.95 1.30
C LEU A 116 9.50 -7.15 1.37
N ILE A 117 9.05 -8.39 1.22
CA ILE A 117 7.64 -8.76 1.26
C ILE A 117 7.47 -9.83 2.33
N LEU A 118 6.85 -9.46 3.45
CA LEU A 118 6.59 -10.33 4.61
C LEU A 118 5.13 -10.18 5.06
N ALA A 119 4.24 -9.96 4.11
CA ALA A 119 2.82 -9.77 4.39
C ALA A 119 2.14 -11.07 4.86
N SER A 120 0.91 -10.93 5.35
CA SER A 120 0.00 -12.04 5.66
C SER A 120 0.63 -13.09 6.57
N SER A 121 1.23 -12.64 7.68
CA SER A 121 1.89 -13.48 8.69
C SER A 121 1.46 -13.07 10.10
N LYS A 122 2.13 -13.60 11.14
CA LYS A 122 1.89 -13.28 12.55
C LYS A 122 3.13 -12.61 13.17
N LEU A 123 3.88 -11.85 12.37
CA LEU A 123 5.06 -11.13 12.83
C LEU A 123 4.64 -10.06 13.84
N SER A 124 5.37 -9.93 14.93
CA SER A 124 5.04 -9.08 16.06
C SER A 124 6.20 -8.15 16.44
N GLY A 125 5.98 -7.27 17.42
CA GLY A 125 6.99 -6.32 17.89
C GLY A 125 7.07 -5.07 17.04
N ASN A 126 8.09 -4.25 17.28
CA ASN A 126 8.18 -2.91 16.70
C ASN A 126 8.70 -2.91 15.26
N PHE A 127 8.52 -1.79 14.56
CA PHE A 127 9.21 -1.55 13.29
C PHE A 127 10.74 -1.64 13.49
N PRO A 128 11.44 -2.55 12.81
CA PRO A 128 12.88 -2.74 13.00
C PRO A 128 13.66 -1.57 12.39
N HIS A 129 14.21 -0.71 13.25
CA HIS A 129 15.02 0.46 12.85
C HIS A 129 16.20 0.10 11.93
N VAL A 130 16.70 -1.12 12.00
CA VAL A 130 17.76 -1.63 11.12
C VAL A 130 17.38 -1.59 9.63
N LEU A 131 16.09 -1.64 9.29
CA LEU A 131 15.63 -1.52 7.89
C LEU A 131 15.88 -0.13 7.32
N LEU A 132 16.00 0.91 8.16
CA LEU A 132 16.32 2.27 7.71
C LEU A 132 17.72 2.40 7.11
N ASN A 133 18.60 1.42 7.37
CA ASN A 133 19.94 1.35 6.80
C ASN A 133 19.95 0.75 5.39
N LEU A 134 18.85 0.10 4.96
CA LEU A 134 18.74 -0.54 3.66
C LEU A 134 18.32 0.48 2.61
N SER A 135 19.26 1.37 2.23
CA SER A 135 19.02 2.50 1.33
C SER A 135 18.58 2.12 -0.08
N ASP A 136 18.75 0.85 -0.46
CA ASP A 136 18.35 0.31 -1.77
C ASP A 136 16.91 -0.23 -1.78
N LEU A 137 16.20 -0.20 -0.65
CA LEU A 137 14.80 -0.63 -0.61
C LEU A 137 13.91 0.24 -1.50
N THR A 138 13.23 -0.44 -2.42
CA THR A 138 12.20 0.10 -3.32
C THR A 138 10.80 -0.36 -2.92
N THR A 139 10.69 -1.55 -2.31
CA THR A 139 9.41 -2.14 -1.89
C THR A 139 9.54 -2.69 -0.49
N THR A 140 8.64 -2.26 0.41
CA THR A 140 8.43 -2.87 1.71
C THR A 140 6.94 -3.15 1.89
N ASN A 141 6.60 -4.42 2.04
CA ASN A 141 5.24 -4.86 2.32
C ASN A 141 5.23 -5.72 3.59
N LEU A 142 4.67 -5.18 4.66
CA LEU A 142 4.46 -5.83 5.96
C LEU A 142 2.96 -5.89 6.32
N HIS A 143 2.08 -5.76 5.32
CA HIS A 143 0.64 -5.76 5.48
C HIS A 143 0.14 -7.01 6.21
N PHE A 144 -0.92 -6.88 7.01
CA PHE A 144 -1.59 -7.99 7.69
C PHE A 144 -0.63 -8.82 8.57
N ASN A 145 -0.12 -8.15 9.61
CA ASN A 145 0.73 -8.75 10.65
C ASN A 145 0.25 -8.27 12.04
N GLN A 146 1.05 -8.50 13.07
CA GLN A 146 0.81 -8.07 14.45
C GLN A 146 1.88 -7.07 14.92
N LEU A 147 2.48 -6.32 13.99
CA LEU A 147 3.52 -5.32 14.29
C LEU A 147 2.90 -4.14 15.05
N GLU A 148 3.66 -3.56 15.97
CA GLU A 148 3.19 -2.51 16.88
C GLU A 148 4.23 -1.40 17.07
N GLY A 149 4.00 -0.55 18.07
CA GLY A 149 4.88 0.57 18.38
C GLY A 149 4.70 1.75 17.42
N THR A 150 5.71 2.60 17.28
CA THR A 150 5.66 3.82 16.49
C THR A 150 6.56 3.73 15.27
N LEU A 151 6.22 4.44 14.20
CA LEU A 151 7.15 4.64 13.09
C LEU A 151 8.33 5.53 13.50
N PRO A 152 9.54 5.26 12.99
CA PRO A 152 10.69 6.15 13.15
C PRO A 152 10.41 7.57 12.63
N ALA A 153 10.92 8.59 13.34
CA ALA A 153 10.72 10.00 12.96
C ALA A 153 11.38 10.36 11.61
N ASN A 154 12.42 9.64 11.20
CA ASN A 154 13.10 9.84 9.92
C ASN A 154 13.05 8.56 9.08
N MET A 155 12.11 8.53 8.14
CA MET A 155 11.93 7.50 7.12
C MET A 155 12.58 7.90 5.79
N SER A 156 13.02 9.16 5.63
CA SER A 156 13.55 9.66 4.36
C SER A 156 14.93 9.09 4.01
N SER A 157 15.54 8.29 4.89
CA SER A 157 16.72 7.48 4.55
C SER A 157 16.41 6.42 3.48
N LEU A 158 15.15 5.98 3.41
CA LEU A 158 14.65 5.07 2.37
C LEU A 158 14.31 5.87 1.10
N SER A 159 15.29 6.58 0.55
CA SER A 159 15.10 7.55 -0.53
C SER A 159 14.69 6.96 -1.89
N LYS A 160 14.84 5.64 -2.05
CA LYS A 160 14.42 4.87 -3.25
C LYS A 160 13.08 4.16 -3.07
N LEU A 161 12.41 4.34 -1.93
CA LEU A 161 11.19 3.61 -1.61
C LEU A 161 10.02 4.08 -2.48
N GLU A 162 9.51 3.17 -3.30
CA GLU A 162 8.38 3.39 -4.20
C GLU A 162 7.07 2.85 -3.61
N TYR A 163 7.15 1.73 -2.90
CA TYR A 163 6.00 1.04 -2.32
C TYR A 163 6.23 0.76 -0.84
N PHE A 164 5.38 1.34 0.01
CA PHE A 164 5.38 1.12 1.45
C PHE A 164 3.98 0.76 1.93
N ASN A 165 3.80 -0.49 2.35
CA ASN A 165 2.56 -0.98 2.91
C ASN A 165 2.83 -1.63 4.27
N ILE A 166 2.23 -1.06 5.32
CA ILE A 166 2.24 -1.60 6.68
C ILE A 166 0.84 -1.69 7.27
N GLY A 167 -0.18 -1.67 6.40
CA GLY A 167 -1.56 -1.67 6.82
C GLY A 167 -1.99 -2.95 7.55
N SER A 168 -3.13 -2.88 8.24
CA SER A 168 -3.65 -4.00 9.04
C SER A 168 -2.62 -4.54 10.04
N ASN A 169 -2.14 -3.65 10.91
CA ASN A 169 -1.21 -3.92 12.02
C ASN A 169 -1.70 -3.15 13.27
N SER A 170 -0.87 -3.07 14.30
CA SER A 170 -1.13 -2.38 15.57
C SER A 170 -0.21 -1.16 15.78
N PHE A 171 0.28 -0.53 14.71
CA PHE A 171 1.12 0.67 14.82
C PHE A 171 0.36 1.83 15.45
N SER A 172 1.05 2.69 16.19
CA SER A 172 0.47 3.81 16.94
C SER A 172 1.38 5.05 16.88
N GLY A 173 0.99 6.11 17.58
CA GLY A 173 1.69 7.40 17.54
C GLY A 173 1.36 8.19 16.26
N PHE A 174 2.24 9.12 15.90
CA PHE A 174 2.04 10.00 14.74
C PHE A 174 2.57 9.35 13.47
N VAL A 175 1.91 9.63 12.35
CA VAL A 175 2.48 9.34 11.03
C VAL A 175 3.72 10.19 10.82
N SER A 176 4.84 9.54 10.49
CA SER A 176 6.12 10.23 10.27
C SER A 176 6.04 11.12 9.03
N SER A 177 6.15 12.44 9.22
CA SER A 177 6.04 13.42 8.12
C SER A 177 7.13 13.26 7.05
N SER A 178 8.25 12.63 7.41
CA SER A 178 9.35 12.30 6.51
C SER A 178 8.98 11.27 5.43
N LEU A 179 7.91 10.47 5.61
CA LEU A 179 7.39 9.58 4.56
C LEU A 179 6.96 10.36 3.32
N PHE A 180 6.29 11.50 3.53
CA PHE A 180 5.85 12.39 2.45
C PHE A 180 6.98 13.21 1.82
N MET A 181 8.20 13.09 2.36
CA MET A 181 9.41 13.71 1.80
C MET A 181 10.19 12.76 0.89
N ILE A 182 9.79 11.49 0.79
CA ILE A 182 10.41 10.51 -0.10
C ILE A 182 9.93 10.81 -1.54
N PRO A 183 10.83 11.24 -2.44
CA PRO A 183 10.42 11.73 -3.77
C PRO A 183 9.94 10.60 -4.69
N SER A 184 10.45 9.39 -4.49
CA SER A 184 10.14 8.18 -5.28
C SER A 184 8.87 7.46 -4.83
N LEU A 185 8.20 7.91 -3.76
CA LEU A 185 7.10 7.17 -3.17
C LEU A 185 5.84 7.26 -4.04
N ILE A 186 5.39 6.12 -4.54
CA ILE A 186 4.21 5.96 -5.42
C ILE A 186 3.02 5.43 -4.63
N HIS A 187 3.26 4.52 -3.69
CA HIS A 187 2.21 3.85 -2.91
C HIS A 187 2.53 3.88 -1.42
N LEU A 188 1.64 4.51 -0.65
CA LEU A 188 1.71 4.58 0.81
C LEU A 188 0.42 4.05 1.44
N SER A 189 0.52 2.94 2.14
CA SER A 189 -0.60 2.27 2.80
C SER A 189 -0.31 2.09 4.30
N LEU A 190 -1.05 2.81 5.13
CA LEU A 190 -0.97 2.83 6.59
C LEU A 190 -2.32 2.47 7.24
N GLU A 191 -3.28 2.02 6.44
CA GLU A 191 -4.66 1.75 6.82
C GLU A 191 -4.77 0.71 7.93
N ARG A 192 -5.88 0.74 8.68
CA ARG A 192 -6.19 -0.25 9.74
C ARG A 192 -5.03 -0.41 10.74
N ASN A 193 -4.63 0.71 11.34
CA ASN A 193 -3.67 0.80 12.42
C ASN A 193 -4.23 1.72 13.53
N GLY A 194 -3.43 2.05 14.53
CA GLY A 194 -3.73 2.99 15.61
C GLY A 194 -3.05 4.35 15.48
N PHE A 195 -2.63 4.76 14.26
CA PHE A 195 -2.01 6.08 14.06
C PHE A 195 -2.96 7.18 14.50
N ASN A 196 -2.45 8.18 15.21
CA ASN A 196 -3.25 9.23 15.82
C ASN A 196 -2.62 10.61 15.65
N GLY A 197 -3.35 11.62 16.10
CA GLY A 197 -2.92 13.00 15.99
C GLY A 197 -3.30 13.63 14.64
N PRO A 198 -2.93 14.91 14.45
CA PRO A 198 -3.01 15.52 13.14
C PRO A 198 -1.98 14.88 12.22
N LEU A 199 -2.32 14.82 10.93
CA LEU A 199 -1.35 14.48 9.91
C LEU A 199 -0.51 15.74 9.61
N GLU A 200 0.67 15.80 10.23
CA GLU A 200 1.62 16.89 10.07
C GLU A 200 2.52 16.68 8.85
N ILE A 201 3.02 17.79 8.31
CA ILE A 201 3.93 17.79 7.16
C ILE A 201 5.34 18.27 7.51
N GLY A 202 6.31 17.75 6.75
CA GLY A 202 7.53 18.45 6.40
C GLY A 202 7.33 19.32 5.15
N ASN A 203 8.26 20.22 4.87
CA ASN A 203 8.19 21.08 3.69
C ASN A 203 8.41 20.25 2.40
N ILE A 204 7.33 19.88 1.70
CA ILE A 204 7.40 19.17 0.41
C ILE A 204 7.95 20.15 -0.63
N SER A 205 9.25 20.08 -0.88
CA SER A 205 9.97 20.99 -1.79
C SER A 205 9.91 20.54 -3.27
N SER A 206 9.42 19.33 -3.54
CA SER A 206 9.42 18.69 -4.87
C SER A 206 8.05 18.08 -5.20
N PRO A 207 7.66 17.98 -6.49
CA PRO A 207 6.42 17.29 -6.86
C PRO A 207 6.50 15.83 -6.42
N SER A 208 5.45 15.35 -5.76
CA SER A 208 5.35 13.96 -5.30
C SER A 208 4.84 13.07 -6.43
N GLU A 209 5.42 11.86 -6.55
CA GLU A 209 4.95 10.81 -7.46
C GLU A 209 3.81 9.96 -6.86
N LEU A 210 3.30 10.33 -5.69
CA LEU A 210 2.34 9.53 -4.95
C LEU A 210 1.02 9.39 -5.71
N GLN A 211 0.66 8.14 -5.97
CA GLN A 211 -0.56 7.73 -6.67
C GLN A 211 -1.56 7.07 -5.71
N THR A 212 -1.09 6.38 -4.67
CA THR A 212 -1.96 5.76 -3.66
C THR A 212 -1.61 6.26 -2.27
N LEU A 213 -2.63 6.75 -1.57
CA LEU A 213 -2.55 7.13 -0.16
C LEU A 213 -3.72 6.50 0.60
N SER A 214 -3.43 5.48 1.41
CA SER A 214 -4.42 4.81 2.23
C SER A 214 -4.13 5.03 3.71
N LEU A 215 -4.99 5.80 4.37
CA LEU A 215 -4.89 6.17 5.78
C LEU A 215 -6.11 5.71 6.58
N GLY A 216 -7.08 5.05 5.93
CA GLY A 216 -8.37 4.69 6.51
C GLY A 216 -8.27 3.78 7.71
N GLY A 217 -9.27 3.82 8.59
CA GLY A 217 -9.32 2.93 9.76
C GLY A 217 -8.18 3.17 10.76
N ASN A 218 -7.79 4.44 10.95
CA ASN A 218 -6.85 4.88 11.97
C ASN A 218 -7.55 5.79 12.99
N ASN A 219 -6.80 6.23 14.01
CA ASN A 219 -7.26 7.18 15.04
C ASN A 219 -6.86 8.64 14.69
N LEU A 220 -6.74 8.95 13.39
CA LEU A 220 -6.33 10.26 12.90
C LEU A 220 -7.38 11.31 13.24
N LYS A 221 -6.92 12.50 13.64
CA LYS A 221 -7.80 13.57 14.14
C LYS A 221 -7.39 14.94 13.66
N GLY A 222 -8.34 15.88 13.62
CA GLY A 222 -8.11 17.22 13.11
C GLY A 222 -8.53 17.39 11.66
N PRO A 223 -8.35 18.60 11.10
CA PRO A 223 -8.73 18.86 9.72
C PRO A 223 -7.92 18.00 8.77
N ILE A 224 -8.57 17.52 7.69
CA ILE A 224 -7.87 16.90 6.58
C ILE A 224 -6.86 17.92 6.02
N PRO A 225 -5.55 17.63 5.99
CA PRO A 225 -4.56 18.63 5.66
C PRO A 225 -4.64 19.12 4.21
N ARG A 226 -4.51 20.43 4.02
CA ARG A 226 -4.55 21.05 2.68
C ARG A 226 -3.44 20.58 1.74
N PHE A 227 -2.34 20.04 2.24
CA PHE A 227 -1.26 19.56 1.38
C PHE A 227 -1.70 18.41 0.47
N ILE A 228 -2.76 17.66 0.83
CA ILE A 228 -3.29 16.60 -0.02
C ILE A 228 -3.61 17.16 -1.41
N SER A 229 -4.06 18.43 -1.52
CA SER A 229 -4.30 19.08 -2.81
C SER A 229 -3.06 19.26 -3.70
N LYS A 230 -1.85 19.08 -3.16
CA LYS A 230 -0.58 19.11 -3.91
C LYS A 230 -0.23 17.76 -4.53
N LEU A 231 -0.90 16.69 -4.13
CA LEU A 231 -0.69 15.32 -4.63
C LEU A 231 -1.49 15.13 -5.94
N ALA A 232 -1.19 15.92 -6.97
CA ALA A 232 -1.98 15.96 -8.20
C ALA A 232 -2.04 14.63 -8.97
N GLY A 233 -1.06 13.74 -8.75
CA GLY A 233 -1.01 12.39 -9.32
C GLY A 233 -1.83 11.35 -8.58
N LEU A 234 -2.50 11.71 -7.49
CA LEU A 234 -3.22 10.75 -6.64
C LEU A 234 -4.42 10.15 -7.38
N SER A 235 -4.45 8.82 -7.48
CA SER A 235 -5.51 8.03 -8.08
C SER A 235 -6.36 7.31 -7.03
N CYS A 236 -5.73 6.81 -5.97
CA CYS A 236 -6.40 6.14 -4.86
C CYS A 236 -6.18 6.93 -3.56
N LEU A 237 -7.27 7.31 -2.90
CA LEU A 237 -7.25 8.06 -1.65
C LEU A 237 -8.26 7.46 -0.69
N ASP A 238 -7.78 6.87 0.40
CA ASP A 238 -8.63 6.38 1.49
C ASP A 238 -8.37 7.21 2.75
N LEU A 239 -9.38 7.97 3.15
CA LEU A 239 -9.45 8.79 4.37
C LEU A 239 -10.55 8.29 5.31
N SER A 240 -11.04 7.06 5.14
CA SER A 240 -12.16 6.54 5.91
C SER A 240 -11.88 6.56 7.42
N PHE A 241 -12.92 6.73 8.23
CA PHE A 241 -12.85 6.79 9.70
C PHE A 241 -12.05 7.98 10.29
N TRP A 242 -11.71 8.99 9.49
CA TRP A 242 -10.98 10.16 10.00
C TRP A 242 -11.84 11.02 10.95
N ASN A 243 -11.29 11.36 12.12
CA ASN A 243 -11.99 12.18 13.09
C ASN A 243 -11.79 13.69 12.88
N THR A 244 -12.73 14.33 12.20
CA THR A 244 -12.62 15.75 11.81
C THR A 244 -13.30 16.70 12.79
N ILE A 245 -13.75 16.23 13.96
CA ILE A 245 -14.54 17.03 14.91
C ILE A 245 -13.82 18.29 15.42
N SER A 246 -12.49 18.26 15.48
CA SER A 246 -11.64 19.34 15.97
C SER A 246 -11.29 20.40 14.91
N GLY A 247 -11.77 20.29 13.68
CA GLY A 247 -11.59 21.30 12.64
C GLY A 247 -12.43 21.05 11.40
N MET A 248 -13.06 22.09 10.83
CA MET A 248 -13.86 21.95 9.61
C MET A 248 -13.01 21.37 8.47
N VAL A 249 -13.58 20.42 7.73
CA VAL A 249 -12.99 19.89 6.51
C VAL A 249 -13.23 20.86 5.37
N ASP A 250 -12.15 21.27 4.70
CA ASP A 250 -12.22 22.06 3.48
C ASP A 250 -12.25 21.12 2.27
N PHE A 251 -13.43 20.63 1.91
CA PHE A 251 -13.61 19.70 0.77
C PHE A 251 -13.16 20.27 -0.58
N ARG A 252 -12.91 21.58 -0.68
CA ARG A 252 -12.35 22.22 -1.89
C ARG A 252 -10.93 21.74 -2.22
N ILE A 253 -10.23 21.11 -1.28
CA ILE A 253 -8.92 20.50 -1.56
C ILE A 253 -8.99 19.46 -2.68
N PHE A 254 -10.12 18.75 -2.78
CA PHE A 254 -10.35 17.69 -3.77
C PHE A 254 -10.48 18.24 -5.20
N LEU A 255 -10.77 19.54 -5.39
CA LEU A 255 -10.85 20.19 -6.71
C LEU A 255 -9.53 20.15 -7.51
N HIS A 256 -8.41 19.93 -6.82
CA HIS A 256 -7.09 19.86 -7.43
C HIS A 256 -6.68 18.42 -7.80
N LEU A 257 -7.44 17.43 -7.38
CA LEU A 257 -7.11 16.01 -7.50
C LEU A 257 -7.83 15.38 -8.68
N LYS A 258 -7.40 15.78 -9.88
CA LYS A 258 -8.06 15.43 -11.15
C LYS A 258 -7.85 13.98 -11.59
N SER A 259 -6.92 13.26 -10.95
CA SER A 259 -6.54 11.90 -11.29
C SER A 259 -7.25 10.84 -10.43
N LEU A 260 -8.10 11.25 -9.47
CA LEU A 260 -8.75 10.35 -8.54
C LEU A 260 -9.74 9.41 -9.23
N THR A 261 -9.62 8.13 -8.88
CA THR A 261 -10.50 7.04 -9.29
C THR A 261 -11.12 6.34 -8.08
N PHE A 262 -10.45 6.29 -6.93
CA PHE A 262 -10.96 5.65 -5.71
C PHE A 262 -10.87 6.60 -4.50
N PRO A 263 -11.73 7.64 -4.41
CA PRO A 263 -11.90 8.42 -3.19
C PRO A 263 -12.82 7.70 -2.20
N ASP A 264 -12.25 7.26 -1.07
CA ASP A 264 -12.99 6.80 0.10
C ASP A 264 -12.97 7.87 1.21
N LEU A 265 -14.14 8.48 1.39
CA LEU A 265 -14.44 9.51 2.37
C LEU A 265 -15.51 9.01 3.34
N SER A 266 -15.67 7.70 3.52
CA SER A 266 -16.66 7.13 4.43
C SER A 266 -16.31 7.38 5.91
N HIS A 267 -17.32 7.38 6.78
CA HIS A 267 -17.11 7.47 8.23
C HIS A 267 -16.29 8.70 8.70
N LEU A 268 -16.37 9.85 8.02
CA LEU A 268 -15.73 11.06 8.54
C LEU A 268 -16.57 11.60 9.70
N ASN A 269 -15.96 11.67 10.88
CA ASN A 269 -16.65 12.19 12.06
C ASN A 269 -16.68 13.73 12.03
N THR A 270 -17.54 14.30 11.17
CA THR A 270 -17.69 15.76 11.01
C THR A 270 -18.47 16.37 12.16
N ARG A 271 -18.09 17.59 12.56
CA ARG A 271 -18.79 18.33 13.63
C ARG A 271 -20.16 18.86 13.20
N SER A 272 -20.30 19.13 11.92
CA SER A 272 -21.50 19.72 11.33
C SER A 272 -21.84 19.00 10.04
N MET A 273 -23.09 19.21 9.60
CA MET A 273 -23.52 18.83 8.27
C MET A 273 -22.60 19.41 7.20
N VAL A 274 -22.39 18.64 6.14
CA VAL A 274 -21.61 19.03 4.97
C VAL A 274 -22.52 18.99 3.75
N ASP A 275 -22.49 20.01 2.91
CA ASP A 275 -23.28 20.01 1.68
C ASP A 275 -22.64 19.08 0.64
N MET A 276 -23.42 18.13 0.12
CA MET A 276 -22.97 17.14 -0.85
C MET A 276 -22.47 17.76 -2.17
N SER A 277 -22.94 18.96 -2.52
CA SER A 277 -22.48 19.68 -3.72
C SER A 277 -20.97 19.96 -3.72
N LEU A 278 -20.32 19.98 -2.55
CA LEU A 278 -18.87 20.12 -2.44
C LEU A 278 -18.10 18.93 -3.04
N LEU A 279 -18.73 17.76 -3.19
CA LEU A 279 -18.15 16.58 -3.81
C LEU A 279 -18.51 16.43 -5.31
N SER A 280 -19.24 17.39 -5.88
CA SER A 280 -19.68 17.34 -7.30
C SER A 280 -18.53 17.12 -8.28
N HIS A 281 -17.36 17.71 -8.02
CA HIS A 281 -16.17 17.52 -8.85
C HIS A 281 -15.73 16.05 -8.89
N LEU A 282 -15.71 15.35 -7.75
CA LEU A 282 -15.31 13.93 -7.69
C LEU A 282 -16.22 13.07 -8.55
N MET A 283 -17.53 13.37 -8.55
CA MET A 283 -18.51 12.65 -9.35
C MET A 283 -18.40 12.95 -10.85
N SER A 284 -17.68 14.01 -11.23
CA SER A 284 -17.41 14.38 -12.64
C SER A 284 -16.12 13.79 -13.20
N LEU A 285 -15.27 13.18 -12.35
CA LEU A 285 -14.03 12.55 -12.80
C LEU A 285 -14.32 11.25 -13.57
N SER A 286 -13.31 10.78 -14.30
CA SER A 286 -13.43 9.58 -15.13
C SER A 286 -13.11 8.31 -14.34
N LEU A 287 -13.97 7.29 -14.45
CA LEU A 287 -13.83 5.96 -13.85
C LEU A 287 -13.69 5.99 -12.31
N VAL A 288 -14.66 6.61 -11.65
CA VAL A 288 -14.65 6.88 -10.20
C VAL A 288 -15.51 5.89 -9.44
N HIS A 289 -14.96 5.39 -8.34
CA HIS A 289 -15.65 4.68 -7.29
C HIS A 289 -15.64 5.56 -6.04
N LEU A 290 -16.70 6.34 -5.84
CA LEU A 290 -16.82 7.26 -4.72
C LEU A 290 -17.54 6.58 -3.56
N SER A 291 -16.87 6.50 -2.42
CA SER A 291 -17.51 6.18 -1.14
C SER A 291 -17.54 7.43 -0.27
N ALA A 292 -18.73 7.83 0.15
CA ALA A 292 -18.98 8.93 1.08
C ALA A 292 -20.05 8.52 2.13
N SER A 293 -20.18 7.21 2.38
CA SER A 293 -21.15 6.64 3.30
C SER A 293 -20.89 7.03 4.76
N ASP A 294 -21.89 6.87 5.62
CA ASP A 294 -21.73 6.97 7.08
C ASP A 294 -21.20 8.33 7.54
N ASN A 295 -21.82 9.38 7.04
CA ASN A 295 -21.38 10.76 7.24
C ASN A 295 -22.55 11.66 7.66
N GLN A 296 -22.28 12.96 7.76
CA GLN A 296 -23.32 13.99 7.94
C GLN A 296 -23.52 14.80 6.65
N PHE A 297 -23.41 14.17 5.47
CA PHE A 297 -23.70 14.88 4.21
C PHE A 297 -25.20 15.19 4.13
N SER A 298 -25.52 16.39 3.67
CA SER A 298 -26.87 16.94 3.56
C SER A 298 -27.06 17.62 2.20
N GLY A 299 -28.27 18.08 1.93
CA GLY A 299 -28.65 18.65 0.63
C GLY A 299 -29.12 17.57 -0.33
N GLU A 300 -29.10 17.87 -1.63
CA GLU A 300 -29.46 16.94 -2.70
C GLU A 300 -28.20 16.35 -3.32
N ILE A 301 -28.31 15.15 -3.91
CA ILE A 301 -27.24 14.65 -4.80
C ILE A 301 -27.16 15.62 -5.99
N PRO A 302 -25.98 16.22 -6.27
CA PRO A 302 -25.86 17.25 -7.29
C PRO A 302 -26.24 16.69 -8.67
N LYS A 303 -27.04 17.46 -9.41
CA LYS A 303 -27.29 17.21 -10.82
C LYS A 303 -26.00 17.47 -11.58
N ILE A 304 -25.25 16.42 -11.85
CA ILE A 304 -24.01 16.53 -12.61
C ILE A 304 -24.39 16.68 -14.07
N ILE A 305 -24.30 17.92 -14.55
CA ILE A 305 -24.41 18.23 -15.96
C ILE A 305 -23.08 17.79 -16.57
N CYS A 306 -23.13 16.70 -17.32
CA CYS A 306 -22.03 16.33 -18.20
C CYS A 306 -21.99 17.43 -19.27
N GLU A 307 -21.07 18.39 -19.17
CA GLU A 307 -20.73 19.24 -20.31
C GLU A 307 -20.11 18.33 -21.38
N LEU A 308 -20.96 17.77 -22.23
CA LEU A 308 -20.60 17.03 -23.45
C LEU A 308 -20.06 18.00 -24.53
N ASP A 309 -19.30 19.01 -24.13
CA ASP A 309 -18.78 20.05 -25.03
C ASP A 309 -17.46 19.66 -25.72
N SER A 310 -16.94 18.46 -25.44
CA SER A 310 -15.83 17.89 -26.23
C SER A 310 -16.37 16.85 -27.22
N LEU A 311 -16.15 17.09 -28.51
CA LEU A 311 -16.42 16.26 -29.69
C LEU A 311 -15.79 14.85 -29.67
N ASP A 312 -15.29 14.39 -28.53
CA ASP A 312 -14.83 13.03 -28.32
C ASP A 312 -15.99 12.22 -27.75
N GLU A 313 -16.64 11.40 -28.60
CA GLU A 313 -17.62 10.37 -28.18
C GLU A 313 -17.03 9.33 -27.19
N SER A 314 -15.77 9.50 -26.78
CA SER A 314 -14.98 8.62 -25.92
C SER A 314 -14.90 9.05 -24.45
N VAL A 315 -15.28 10.29 -24.07
CA VAL A 315 -15.31 10.72 -22.65
C VAL A 315 -16.72 10.55 -22.09
N SER A 316 -17.18 9.31 -21.97
CA SER A 316 -18.31 9.01 -21.09
C SER A 316 -17.89 9.35 -19.66
N VAL A 317 -18.64 10.24 -19.00
CA VAL A 317 -18.43 10.56 -17.59
C VAL A 317 -18.56 9.26 -16.78
N GLY A 318 -17.52 8.94 -16.02
CA GLY A 318 -17.23 7.56 -15.65
C GLY A 318 -17.49 7.24 -14.19
N LEU A 319 -18.57 7.72 -13.58
CA LEU A 319 -18.93 7.23 -12.25
C LEU A 319 -19.28 5.73 -12.35
N VAL A 320 -18.48 4.88 -11.74
CA VAL A 320 -18.64 3.41 -11.74
C VAL A 320 -19.34 2.94 -10.48
N SER A 321 -19.01 3.55 -9.34
CA SER A 321 -19.64 3.24 -8.05
C SER A 321 -19.92 4.53 -7.29
N LEU A 322 -21.12 4.61 -6.72
CA LEU A 322 -21.50 5.66 -5.79
C LEU A 322 -22.10 5.02 -4.54
N ASP A 323 -21.41 5.18 -3.42
CA ASP A 323 -21.96 4.89 -2.09
C ASP A 323 -22.08 6.19 -1.30
N VAL A 324 -23.31 6.58 -1.01
CA VAL A 324 -23.65 7.73 -0.15
C VAL A 324 -24.65 7.34 0.93
N SER A 325 -24.69 6.04 1.26
CA SER A 325 -25.56 5.50 2.30
C SER A 325 -25.31 6.12 3.67
N HIS A 326 -26.27 6.01 4.58
CA HIS A 326 -26.12 6.45 5.98
C HIS A 326 -25.72 7.93 6.09
N ASN A 327 -26.53 8.81 5.48
CA ASN A 327 -26.33 10.26 5.45
C ASN A 327 -27.65 11.01 5.70
N GLN A 328 -27.65 12.34 5.52
CA GLN A 328 -28.82 13.20 5.65
C GLN A 328 -29.23 13.80 4.30
N LEU A 329 -28.96 13.09 3.21
CA LEU A 329 -29.31 13.55 1.86
C LEU A 329 -30.83 13.53 1.69
N SER A 330 -31.35 14.50 0.96
CA SER A 330 -32.79 14.71 0.77
C SER A 330 -33.11 15.02 -0.70
N GLY A 331 -34.40 15.23 -0.99
CA GLY A 331 -34.88 15.49 -2.35
C GLY A 331 -35.14 14.21 -3.13
N GLU A 332 -35.04 14.30 -4.45
CA GLU A 332 -35.20 13.20 -5.41
C GLU A 332 -33.85 12.72 -5.94
N LEU A 333 -33.77 11.47 -6.39
CA LEU A 333 -32.59 10.98 -7.09
C LEU A 333 -32.47 11.69 -8.45
N PRO A 334 -31.31 12.31 -8.75
CA PRO A 334 -31.18 13.11 -9.95
C PRO A 334 -31.20 12.21 -11.19
N LYS A 335 -32.17 12.43 -12.09
CA LYS A 335 -32.29 11.70 -13.37
C LYS A 335 -31.05 11.78 -14.25
N SER A 336 -30.18 12.76 -14.04
CA SER A 336 -28.87 12.86 -14.70
C SER A 336 -27.97 11.66 -14.44
N LEU A 337 -28.24 10.85 -13.39
CA LEU A 337 -27.53 9.59 -13.15
C LEU A 337 -27.60 8.63 -14.34
N ILE A 338 -28.61 8.74 -15.21
CA ILE A 338 -28.70 7.95 -16.45
C ILE A 338 -27.52 8.19 -17.41
N ASN A 339 -26.82 9.31 -17.27
CA ASN A 339 -25.66 9.66 -18.10
C ASN A 339 -24.41 8.87 -17.71
N PHE A 340 -24.36 8.29 -16.50
CA PHE A 340 -23.24 7.45 -16.05
C PHE A 340 -23.42 6.02 -16.55
N THR A 341 -23.15 5.81 -17.84
CA THR A 341 -23.37 4.51 -18.50
C THR A 341 -22.49 3.37 -17.93
N TYR A 342 -21.40 3.70 -17.24
CA TYR A 342 -20.56 2.75 -16.51
C TYR A 342 -20.97 2.49 -15.07
N LEU A 343 -22.03 3.13 -14.56
CA LEU A 343 -22.47 2.96 -13.18
C LEU A 343 -22.89 1.51 -12.94
N GLN A 344 -22.15 0.84 -12.06
CA GLN A 344 -22.34 -0.57 -11.68
C GLN A 344 -22.91 -0.72 -10.28
N PHE A 345 -22.61 0.22 -9.38
CA PHE A 345 -23.03 0.17 -7.98
C PHE A 345 -23.60 1.52 -7.57
N LEU A 346 -24.82 1.51 -7.03
CA LEU A 346 -25.48 2.66 -6.44
C LEU A 346 -26.06 2.27 -5.08
N ASN A 347 -25.51 2.83 -4.00
CA ASN A 347 -26.06 2.73 -2.66
C ASN A 347 -26.43 4.12 -2.12
N VAL A 348 -27.71 4.28 -1.80
CA VAL A 348 -28.29 5.52 -1.26
C VAL A 348 -29.18 5.24 -0.05
N GLU A 349 -29.06 4.06 0.56
CA GLU A 349 -29.87 3.65 1.73
C GLU A 349 -29.63 4.56 2.95
N ASP A 350 -30.57 4.55 3.89
CA ASP A 350 -30.51 5.30 5.14
C ASP A 350 -30.19 6.80 4.93
N ASN A 351 -31.07 7.43 4.14
CA ASN A 351 -31.07 8.85 3.85
C ASN A 351 -32.50 9.41 3.99
N MET A 352 -32.68 10.72 3.76
CA MET A 352 -33.95 11.44 3.84
C MET A 352 -34.58 11.67 2.47
N PHE A 353 -34.35 10.78 1.49
CA PHE A 353 -34.94 10.90 0.15
C PHE A 353 -36.46 10.78 0.21
N ASN A 354 -37.14 11.71 -0.47
CA ASN A 354 -38.59 11.69 -0.63
C ASN A 354 -38.90 11.63 -2.12
N ASP A 355 -38.71 10.46 -2.70
CA ASP A 355 -38.85 10.21 -4.12
C ASP A 355 -39.81 9.03 -4.37
N THR A 356 -40.35 8.98 -5.59
CA THR A 356 -40.94 7.76 -6.13
C THR A 356 -39.85 6.77 -6.53
N PHE A 357 -40.20 5.49 -6.65
CA PHE A 357 -39.23 4.50 -7.11
C PHE A 357 -38.63 4.90 -8.49
N PRO A 358 -37.30 5.02 -8.63
CA PRO A 358 -36.65 5.57 -9.81
C PRO A 358 -36.61 4.57 -10.98
N PHE A 359 -37.75 4.29 -11.61
CA PHE A 359 -37.88 3.30 -12.70
C PHE A 359 -36.94 3.54 -13.89
N TRP A 360 -36.43 4.76 -14.06
CA TRP A 360 -35.48 5.11 -15.12
C TRP A 360 -34.09 4.50 -14.93
N LEU A 361 -33.71 4.05 -13.71
CA LEU A 361 -32.45 3.34 -13.46
C LEU A 361 -32.33 2.05 -14.26
N ARG A 362 -33.45 1.43 -14.66
CA ARG A 362 -33.47 0.21 -15.49
C ARG A 362 -32.80 0.37 -16.87
N VAL A 363 -32.56 1.61 -17.29
CA VAL A 363 -31.95 1.93 -18.60
C VAL A 363 -30.42 1.89 -18.51
N LEU A 364 -29.84 1.96 -17.30
CA LEU A 364 -28.40 1.86 -17.12
C LEU A 364 -27.91 0.45 -17.45
N PRO A 365 -27.06 0.28 -18.48
CA PRO A 365 -26.71 -1.05 -18.98
C PRO A 365 -25.76 -1.81 -18.04
N GLY A 366 -24.98 -1.08 -17.23
CA GLY A 366 -23.97 -1.63 -16.34
C GLY A 366 -24.43 -1.84 -14.90
N LEU A 367 -25.61 -1.36 -14.50
CA LEU A 367 -26.03 -1.33 -13.10
C LEU A 367 -26.27 -2.76 -12.58
N GLN A 368 -25.43 -3.21 -11.65
CA GLN A 368 -25.46 -4.56 -11.06
C GLN A 368 -25.99 -4.54 -9.63
N PHE A 369 -25.65 -3.51 -8.86
CA PHE A 369 -26.01 -3.37 -7.46
C PHE A 369 -26.77 -2.05 -7.27
N LEU A 370 -27.98 -2.17 -6.72
CA LEU A 370 -28.85 -1.05 -6.41
C LEU A 370 -29.41 -1.26 -5.01
N VAL A 371 -29.05 -0.37 -4.09
CA VAL A 371 -29.54 -0.37 -2.73
C VAL A 371 -30.26 0.95 -2.48
N LEU A 372 -31.55 0.85 -2.18
CA LEU A 372 -32.47 1.97 -1.95
C LEU A 372 -33.18 1.75 -0.61
N PHE A 373 -33.58 2.88 0.00
CA PHE A 373 -34.35 3.01 1.24
C PHE A 373 -33.57 2.78 2.53
#